data_AF-A0A543JB72-F1
#
_entry.id   AF-A0A543JB72-F1
#
_cell.length_a   1.000
_cell.length_b   1.000
_cell.length_c   1.000
_cell.angle_alpha   90.00
_cell.angle_beta   90.00
_cell.angle_gamma   90.00
#
_symmetry.space_group_name_H-M   'P 1'
#
loop_
_entity.id
_entity.type
_entity.pdbx_description
1 polymer ?
#
loop_
_entity_poly.entity_id
_entity_poly.type
_entity_poly.pdbx_seq_one_letter_code
_entity_poly.pdbx_strand_id
1 'polypeptide(L)'
;MPPRAQPEPITSALLREWPRGREDGGTVLVVGGSRRVPGAVLLSGIAALRTGAVTLQLAVADRHASGLGLAVPEALVVGLPETESGAVSRAAADELGDLVADASAVVIGPGLVDPDETAALLERLLPATRGPVVLDAFALGALGLHPSLGDPVRGRVVLTPNVVEGGYLLGSEVEDHVEAAVAIAGKYDAVVNLMGVVAAPDGRVWQDGTGHVGLSTSGSGDVLAGLVGGMLARESDPALATCWAGHVHAMAGQRLVPRTGLTGMLARELLDEVPRVLVELRSR
;
A
#
# COMPACT_ATOMS: atom_id res chain seq x y z
N MET A 1 -17.64 7.00 -28.64
CA MET A 1 -16.82 6.83 -27.42
C MET A 1 -17.46 7.63 -26.32
N PRO A 2 -17.67 7.07 -25.11
CA PRO A 2 -17.96 7.89 -23.95
C PRO A 2 -16.81 8.90 -23.74
N PRO A 3 -17.07 10.08 -23.18
CA PRO A 3 -16.02 11.05 -22.88
C PRO A 3 -14.98 10.41 -21.95
N ARG A 4 -13.69 10.57 -22.26
CA ARG A 4 -12.59 10.17 -21.36
C ARG A 4 -12.81 10.86 -20.01
N ALA A 5 -12.74 10.10 -18.92
CA ALA A 5 -12.76 10.67 -17.58
C ALA A 5 -11.58 11.67 -17.48
N GLN A 6 -11.88 12.93 -17.20
CA GLN A 6 -10.83 13.93 -16.95
C GLN A 6 -10.47 13.85 -15.47
N PRO A 7 -9.24 13.43 -15.11
CA PRO A 7 -8.85 13.34 -13.71
C PRO A 7 -8.77 14.73 -13.08
N GLU A 8 -9.28 14.86 -11.86
CA GLU A 8 -9.09 16.07 -11.06
C GLU A 8 -7.63 16.13 -10.55
N PRO A 9 -6.93 17.28 -10.69
CA PRO A 9 -5.54 17.36 -10.27
C PRO A 9 -5.40 17.32 -8.75
N ILE A 10 -4.57 16.42 -8.23
CA ILE A 10 -4.19 16.42 -6.81
C ILE A 10 -3.19 17.55 -6.59
N THR A 11 -3.54 18.47 -5.70
CA THR A 11 -2.67 19.59 -5.30
C THR A 11 -2.65 19.72 -3.79
N SER A 12 -1.58 20.33 -3.27
CA SER A 12 -1.50 20.62 -1.83
C SER A 12 -2.63 21.53 -1.33
N ALA A 13 -3.15 22.41 -2.19
CA ALA A 13 -4.32 23.24 -1.88
C ALA A 13 -5.59 22.41 -1.75
N LEU A 14 -5.86 21.53 -2.72
CA LEU A 14 -7.01 20.62 -2.69
C LEU A 14 -6.96 19.71 -1.46
N LEU A 15 -5.80 19.10 -1.17
CA LEU A 15 -5.65 18.25 -0.01
C LEU A 15 -5.91 19.00 1.30
N ARG A 16 -5.50 20.27 1.44
CA ARG A 16 -5.79 21.09 2.65
C ARG A 16 -7.28 21.28 2.93
N GLU A 17 -8.15 21.11 1.94
CA GLU A 17 -9.61 21.19 2.09
C GLU A 17 -10.23 19.85 2.49
N TRP A 18 -9.50 18.74 2.30
CA TRP A 18 -9.99 17.40 2.56
C TRP A 18 -9.75 16.92 4.00
N PRO A 19 -10.65 16.09 4.54
CA PRO A 19 -10.41 15.43 5.81
C PRO A 19 -9.20 14.48 5.71
N ARG A 20 -8.48 14.31 6.82
CA ARG A 20 -7.35 13.36 6.94
C ARG A 20 -7.69 12.10 7.72
N GLY A 21 -8.97 11.88 8.00
CA GLY A 21 -9.41 10.90 9.00
C GLY A 21 -9.13 11.35 10.43
N ARG A 22 -9.45 10.47 11.38
CA ARG A 22 -9.37 10.71 12.82
C ARG A 22 -7.93 10.88 13.30
N GLU A 23 -7.76 11.60 14.42
CA GLU A 23 -6.45 11.80 15.05
C GLU A 23 -6.06 10.67 16.02
N ASP A 24 -7.04 9.93 16.55
CA ASP A 24 -6.83 8.77 17.44
C ASP A 24 -6.46 7.47 16.70
N GLY A 25 -6.25 7.55 15.38
CA GLY A 25 -5.71 6.51 14.51
C GLY A 25 -6.29 5.12 14.72
N GLY A 26 -5.52 4.11 14.33
CA GLY A 26 -5.94 2.71 14.45
C GLY A 26 -4.75 1.77 14.40
N THR A 27 -5.05 0.48 14.40
CA THR A 27 -4.06 -0.59 14.28
C THR A 27 -3.83 -0.90 12.81
N VAL A 28 -2.59 -0.84 12.35
CA VAL A 28 -2.18 -1.34 11.03
C VAL A 28 -1.46 -2.66 11.20
N LEU A 29 -1.90 -3.67 10.44
CA LEU A 29 -1.20 -4.93 10.28
C LEU A 29 -0.54 -4.97 8.89
N VAL A 30 0.76 -5.19 8.85
CA VAL A 30 1.51 -5.44 7.60
C VAL A 30 1.88 -6.91 7.54
N VAL A 31 1.39 -7.62 6.52
CA VAL A 31 1.65 -9.04 6.28
C VAL A 31 2.53 -9.19 5.04
N GLY A 32 3.71 -9.76 5.21
CA GLY A 32 4.58 -10.02 4.07
C GLY A 32 5.96 -10.51 4.44
N GLY A 33 6.92 -10.13 3.60
CA GLY A 33 8.31 -10.49 3.75
C GLY A 33 8.61 -11.94 3.38
N SER A 34 9.89 -12.23 3.30
CA SER A 34 10.44 -13.54 2.98
C SER A 34 11.88 -13.60 3.45
N ARG A 35 12.51 -14.77 3.35
CA ARG A 35 13.95 -14.94 3.61
C ARG A 35 14.79 -13.90 2.88
N ARG A 36 14.41 -13.51 1.66
CA ARG A 36 15.19 -12.62 0.80
C ARG A 36 14.79 -11.15 0.88
N VAL A 37 13.54 -10.84 1.24
CA VAL A 37 13.00 -9.48 1.19
C VAL A 37 12.26 -9.08 2.49
N PRO A 38 12.88 -9.20 3.67
CA PRO A 38 12.24 -8.77 4.93
C PRO A 38 12.09 -7.24 5.04
N GLY A 39 12.95 -6.48 4.33
CA GLY A 39 12.97 -5.02 4.40
C GLY A 39 11.70 -4.34 3.89
N ALA A 40 10.93 -4.99 3.02
CA ALA A 40 9.67 -4.47 2.49
C ALA A 40 8.63 -4.26 3.61
N VAL A 41 8.53 -5.21 4.55
CA VAL A 41 7.64 -5.13 5.71
C VAL A 41 8.08 -4.00 6.64
N LEU A 42 9.39 -3.82 6.84
CA LEU A 42 9.94 -2.73 7.65
C LEU A 42 9.61 -1.36 7.04
N LEU A 43 9.83 -1.18 5.74
CA LEU A 43 9.54 0.08 5.04
C LEU A 43 8.06 0.42 5.11
N SER A 44 7.19 -0.56 4.83
CA SER A 44 5.73 -0.40 4.90
C SER A 44 5.27 -0.06 6.31
N GLY A 45 5.81 -0.76 7.31
CA GLY A 45 5.44 -0.56 8.72
C GLY A 45 5.80 0.83 9.23
N ILE A 46 7.04 1.27 9.02
CA ILE A 46 7.47 2.61 9.43
C ILE A 46 6.65 3.67 8.68
N ALA A 47 6.40 3.48 7.38
CA ALA A 47 5.56 4.39 6.61
C ALA A 47 4.15 4.53 7.20
N ALA A 48 3.52 3.43 7.63
CA ALA A 48 2.22 3.45 8.29
C ALA A 48 2.21 4.24 9.60
N LEU A 49 3.22 4.07 10.45
CA LEU A 49 3.39 4.88 11.67
C LEU A 49 3.55 6.37 11.33
N ARG A 50 4.32 6.68 10.28
CA ARG A 50 4.60 8.06 9.85
C ARG A 50 3.36 8.76 9.29
N THR A 51 2.31 8.05 8.88
CA THR A 51 1.03 8.63 8.38
C THR A 51 -0.13 8.60 9.36
N GLY A 52 0.09 8.08 10.57
CA GLY A 52 -0.85 8.19 11.69
C GLY A 52 -1.46 6.89 12.19
N ALA A 53 -0.88 5.73 11.87
CA ALA A 53 -1.17 4.51 12.62
C ALA A 53 -0.70 4.68 14.08
N VAL A 54 -1.54 4.27 15.04
CA VAL A 54 -1.21 4.34 16.48
C VAL A 54 -0.57 3.05 16.95
N THR A 55 -1.04 1.92 16.43
CA THR A 55 -0.47 0.60 16.72
C THR A 55 -0.01 -0.03 15.42
N LEU A 56 1.21 -0.58 15.42
CA LEU A 56 1.78 -1.29 14.30
C LEU A 56 1.98 -2.76 14.67
N GLN A 57 1.50 -3.64 13.79
CA GLN A 57 1.76 -5.06 13.82
C GLN A 57 2.48 -5.46 12.53
N LEU A 58 3.60 -6.18 12.66
CA LEU A 58 4.37 -6.70 11.53
C LEU A 58 4.32 -8.22 11.57
N ALA A 59 3.75 -8.82 10.54
CA ALA A 59 3.72 -10.25 10.35
C ALA A 59 4.69 -10.62 9.22
N VAL A 60 5.78 -11.29 9.59
CA VAL A 60 6.91 -11.58 8.70
C VAL A 60 7.35 -13.03 8.84
N ALA A 61 7.97 -13.59 7.80
CA ALA A 61 8.71 -14.86 7.88
C ALA A 61 9.49 -15.00 9.21
N ASP A 62 9.22 -16.07 9.96
CA ASP A 62 9.61 -16.24 11.37
C ASP A 62 11.09 -15.93 11.66
N ARG A 63 11.99 -16.37 10.78
CA ARG A 63 13.43 -16.12 10.92
C ARG A 63 13.83 -14.65 11.05
N HIS A 64 12.97 -13.74 10.58
CA HIS A 64 13.23 -12.29 10.58
C HIS A 64 12.49 -11.55 11.69
N ALA A 65 11.58 -12.20 12.42
CA ALA A 65 10.71 -11.55 13.41
C ALA A 65 11.52 -10.84 14.50
N SER A 66 12.51 -11.52 15.09
CA SER A 66 13.39 -10.92 16.11
C SER A 66 14.21 -9.74 15.56
N GLY A 67 14.70 -9.85 14.32
CA GLY A 67 15.48 -8.79 13.68
C GLY A 67 14.63 -7.54 13.41
N LEU A 68 13.39 -7.74 12.96
CA LEU A 68 12.45 -6.63 12.76
C LEU A 68 12.01 -6.02 14.08
N GLY A 69 11.80 -6.81 15.13
CA GLY A 69 11.45 -6.29 16.46
C GLY A 69 12.53 -5.40 17.08
N LEU A 70 13.81 -5.65 16.75
CA LEU A 70 14.91 -4.77 17.15
C LEU A 70 15.01 -3.51 16.27
N ALA A 71 14.68 -3.63 14.98
CA ALA A 71 14.77 -2.52 14.03
C ALA A 71 13.57 -1.55 14.13
N VAL A 72 12.41 -2.03 14.52
CA VAL A 72 11.16 -1.27 14.70
C VAL A 72 10.58 -1.59 16.09
N PRO A 73 11.18 -1.05 17.17
CA PRO A 73 10.79 -1.39 18.54
C PRO A 73 9.36 -0.96 18.90
N GLU A 74 8.75 -0.06 18.13
CA GLU A 74 7.35 0.36 18.27
C GLU A 74 6.35 -0.72 17.81
N ALA A 75 6.79 -1.72 17.05
CA ALA A 75 5.93 -2.73 16.47
C ALA A 75 5.76 -3.96 17.35
N LEU A 76 4.55 -4.51 17.38
CA LEU A 76 4.35 -5.92 17.71
C LEU A 76 4.77 -6.74 16.48
N VAL A 77 5.71 -7.67 16.64
CA VAL A 77 6.21 -8.50 15.53
C VAL A 77 5.81 -9.95 15.72
N VAL A 78 5.19 -10.51 14.69
CA VAL A 78 4.73 -11.91 14.62
C VAL A 78 5.58 -12.64 13.59
N GLY A 79 6.18 -13.75 14.01
CA GLY A 79 6.84 -14.68 13.11
C GLY A 79 5.83 -15.59 12.44
N LEU A 80 5.94 -15.75 11.12
CA LEU A 80 5.04 -16.56 10.32
C LEU A 80 5.74 -17.83 9.82
N PRO A 81 5.02 -18.96 9.70
CA PRO A 81 5.56 -20.19 9.14
C PRO A 81 6.05 -19.96 7.72
N GLU A 82 7.17 -20.61 7.38
CA GLU A 82 7.85 -20.45 6.10
C GLU A 82 7.92 -21.76 5.31
N THR A 83 7.94 -21.65 3.99
CA THR A 83 8.34 -22.75 3.11
C THR A 83 9.86 -22.96 3.16
N GLU A 84 10.35 -24.08 2.62
CA GLU A 84 11.79 -24.37 2.53
C GLU A 84 12.55 -23.31 1.70
N SER A 85 11.89 -22.71 0.69
CA SER A 85 12.47 -21.63 -0.11
C SER A 85 12.56 -20.31 0.66
N GLY A 86 11.91 -20.22 1.82
CA GLY A 86 11.84 -19.06 2.70
C GLY A 86 10.75 -18.06 2.31
N ALA A 87 9.69 -18.50 1.64
CA ALA A 87 8.48 -17.70 1.46
C ALA A 87 7.55 -17.87 2.68
N VAL A 88 6.73 -16.87 2.98
CA VAL A 88 5.63 -17.05 3.96
C VAL A 88 4.70 -18.13 3.43
N SER A 89 4.38 -19.11 4.28
CA SER A 89 3.50 -20.21 3.93
C SER A 89 2.02 -19.86 4.12
N ARG A 90 1.13 -20.47 3.35
CA ARG A 90 -0.33 -20.46 3.51
C ARG A 90 -0.81 -20.87 4.92
N ALA A 91 0.00 -21.61 5.67
CA ALA A 91 -0.27 -21.94 7.06
C ALA A 91 -0.28 -20.70 7.97
N ALA A 92 0.35 -19.60 7.55
CA ALA A 92 0.37 -18.35 8.29
C ALA A 92 -1.01 -17.75 8.54
N ALA A 93 -2.01 -18.10 7.71
CA ALA A 93 -3.38 -17.65 7.94
C ALA A 93 -3.98 -18.15 9.26
N ASP A 94 -3.52 -19.28 9.80
CA ASP A 94 -3.98 -19.80 11.09
C ASP A 94 -3.51 -18.93 12.26
N GLU A 95 -2.35 -18.29 12.14
CA GLU A 95 -1.77 -17.43 13.18
C GLU A 95 -2.23 -15.97 13.09
N LEU A 96 -2.79 -15.58 11.94
CA LEU A 96 -3.14 -14.20 11.63
C LEU A 96 -4.63 -13.86 11.82
N GLY A 97 -5.49 -14.86 12.04
CA GLY A 97 -6.95 -14.69 12.04
C GLY A 97 -7.44 -13.55 12.93
N ASP A 98 -7.07 -13.55 14.21
CA ASP A 98 -7.51 -12.53 15.17
C ASP A 98 -6.88 -11.15 14.86
N LEU A 99 -5.60 -11.12 14.51
CA LEU A 99 -4.88 -9.88 14.18
C LEU A 99 -5.50 -9.18 12.96
N VAL A 100 -5.84 -9.95 11.93
CA VAL A 100 -6.51 -9.45 10.72
C VAL A 100 -7.93 -8.96 11.02
N ALA A 101 -8.65 -9.64 11.92
CA ALA A 101 -10.01 -9.28 12.28
C ALA A 101 -10.10 -8.01 13.15
N ASP A 102 -9.06 -7.72 13.93
CA ASP A 102 -8.99 -6.59 14.86
C ASP A 102 -8.24 -5.37 14.29
N ALA A 103 -7.47 -5.54 13.21
CA ALA A 103 -6.78 -4.44 12.54
C ALA A 103 -7.76 -3.44 11.90
N SER A 104 -7.47 -2.16 12.09
CA SER A 104 -8.20 -1.04 11.46
C SER A 104 -7.88 -0.93 9.96
N ALA A 105 -6.68 -1.34 9.54
CA ALA A 105 -6.31 -1.54 8.14
C ALA A 105 -5.25 -2.65 8.02
N VAL A 106 -5.28 -3.37 6.90
CA VAL A 106 -4.32 -4.46 6.64
C VAL A 106 -3.57 -4.19 5.33
N VAL A 107 -2.24 -4.30 5.34
CA VAL A 107 -1.40 -4.22 4.13
C VAL A 107 -0.84 -5.61 3.86
N ILE A 108 -1.09 -6.17 2.68
CA ILE A 108 -0.65 -7.52 2.31
C ILE A 108 0.11 -7.46 0.99
N GLY A 109 1.29 -8.07 0.92
CA GLY A 109 2.08 -8.12 -0.31
C GLY A 109 3.56 -7.77 -0.17
N PRO A 110 3.94 -6.70 0.56
CA PRO A 110 5.33 -6.23 0.62
C PRO A 110 6.31 -7.36 0.97
N GLY A 111 7.17 -7.72 0.01
CA GLY A 111 8.20 -8.76 0.20
C GLY A 111 7.75 -10.21 0.16
N LEU A 112 6.47 -10.50 -0.15
CA LEU A 112 6.02 -11.83 -0.58
C LEU A 112 6.66 -12.17 -1.93
N VAL A 113 6.96 -13.45 -2.15
CA VAL A 113 7.78 -13.89 -3.30
C VAL A 113 7.28 -15.15 -4.00
N ASP A 114 6.20 -15.76 -3.50
CA ASP A 114 5.65 -17.01 -4.01
C ASP A 114 4.17 -16.83 -4.35
N PRO A 115 3.79 -16.84 -5.65
CA PRO A 115 2.42 -16.61 -6.08
C PRO A 115 1.41 -17.62 -5.51
N ASP A 116 1.77 -18.90 -5.43
CA ASP A 116 0.84 -19.96 -5.03
C ASP A 116 0.57 -19.93 -3.53
N GLU A 117 1.60 -19.70 -2.72
CA GLU A 117 1.44 -19.46 -1.29
C GLU A 117 0.69 -18.15 -1.02
N THR A 118 0.98 -17.11 -1.80
CA THR A 118 0.30 -15.80 -1.67
C THR A 118 -1.18 -15.91 -1.99
N ALA A 119 -1.57 -16.56 -3.08
CA ALA A 119 -2.97 -16.73 -3.47
C ALA A 119 -3.79 -17.43 -2.38
N ALA A 120 -3.24 -18.50 -1.81
CA ALA A 120 -3.91 -19.24 -0.75
C ALA A 120 -3.92 -18.53 0.60
N LEU A 121 -2.89 -17.73 0.89
CA LEU A 121 -2.91 -16.83 2.04
C LEU A 121 -4.05 -15.82 1.89
N LEU A 122 -4.18 -15.18 0.72
CA LEU A 122 -5.25 -14.22 0.45
C LEU A 122 -6.65 -14.85 0.53
N GLU A 123 -6.83 -16.04 -0.03
CA GLU A 123 -8.11 -16.78 0.02
C GLU A 123 -8.62 -16.95 1.46
N ARG A 124 -7.71 -17.14 2.42
CA ARG A 124 -8.04 -17.31 3.84
C ARG A 124 -8.13 -16.00 4.61
N LEU A 125 -7.26 -15.03 4.32
CA LEU A 125 -7.17 -13.79 5.08
C LEU A 125 -8.23 -12.77 4.67
N LEU A 126 -8.49 -12.59 3.38
CA LEU A 126 -9.39 -11.53 2.90
C LEU A 126 -10.81 -11.63 3.47
N PRO A 127 -11.44 -12.82 3.58
CA PRO A 127 -12.74 -12.96 4.24
C PRO A 127 -12.75 -12.58 5.73
N ALA A 128 -11.61 -12.72 6.43
CA ALA A 128 -11.50 -12.42 7.85
C ALA A 128 -11.31 -10.92 8.14
N THR A 129 -10.90 -10.14 7.13
CA THR A 129 -10.70 -8.69 7.28
C THR A 129 -12.01 -7.97 7.56
N ARG A 130 -11.98 -6.99 8.47
CA ARG A 130 -13.12 -6.09 8.76
C ARG A 130 -12.91 -4.69 8.20
N GLY A 131 -11.70 -4.15 8.37
CA GLY A 131 -11.28 -2.86 7.83
C GLY A 131 -10.87 -2.91 6.35
N PRO A 132 -10.45 -1.77 5.79
CA PRO A 132 -9.87 -1.69 4.46
C PRO A 132 -8.55 -2.46 4.32
N VAL A 133 -8.28 -2.93 3.11
CA VAL A 133 -7.12 -3.77 2.78
C VAL A 133 -6.33 -3.14 1.64
N VAL A 134 -5.01 -3.02 1.81
CA VAL A 134 -4.09 -2.64 0.74
C VAL A 134 -3.42 -3.91 0.21
N LEU A 135 -3.53 -4.15 -1.09
CA LEU A 135 -2.82 -5.22 -1.79
C LEU A 135 -1.72 -4.64 -2.65
N ASP A 136 -0.51 -5.19 -2.51
CA ASP A 136 0.68 -4.75 -3.24
C ASP A 136 1.50 -5.94 -3.79
N ALA A 137 2.36 -5.68 -4.77
CA ALA A 137 3.32 -6.65 -5.31
C ALA A 137 2.69 -8.01 -5.70
N PHE A 138 3.17 -9.12 -5.11
CA PHE A 138 2.70 -10.47 -5.43
C PHE A 138 1.23 -10.70 -5.09
N ALA A 139 0.64 -9.94 -4.16
CA ALA A 139 -0.79 -10.00 -3.90
C ALA A 139 -1.62 -9.54 -5.11
N LEU A 140 -1.12 -8.54 -5.84
CA LEU A 140 -1.73 -8.06 -7.10
C LEU A 140 -1.59 -9.08 -8.22
N GLY A 141 -0.44 -9.75 -8.31
CA GLY A 141 -0.22 -10.85 -9.26
C GLY A 141 -1.19 -12.01 -9.04
N ALA A 142 -1.36 -12.44 -7.79
CA ALA A 142 -2.34 -13.48 -7.41
C ALA A 142 -3.77 -13.05 -7.77
N LEU A 143 -4.13 -11.79 -7.51
CA LEU A 143 -5.44 -11.24 -7.87
C LEU A 143 -5.67 -11.19 -9.39
N GLY A 144 -4.63 -10.88 -10.17
CA GLY A 144 -4.71 -10.90 -11.64
C GLY A 144 -4.99 -12.29 -12.21
N LEU A 145 -4.40 -13.33 -11.60
CA LEU A 145 -4.61 -14.74 -11.98
C LEU A 145 -5.96 -15.29 -11.48
N HIS A 146 -6.38 -14.86 -10.29
CA HIS A 146 -7.61 -15.31 -9.64
C HIS A 146 -8.45 -14.12 -9.16
N PRO A 147 -9.19 -13.45 -10.06
CA PRO A 147 -9.92 -12.22 -9.72
C PRO A 147 -10.92 -12.36 -8.57
N SER A 148 -11.51 -13.55 -8.38
CA SER A 148 -12.46 -13.84 -7.31
C SER A 148 -11.85 -13.77 -5.91
N LEU A 149 -10.50 -13.79 -5.77
CA LEU A 149 -9.85 -13.59 -4.48
C LEU A 149 -10.22 -12.22 -3.87
N GLY A 150 -10.49 -11.22 -4.69
CA GLY A 150 -10.87 -9.87 -4.22
C GLY A 150 -12.34 -9.74 -3.79
N ASP A 151 -13.19 -10.71 -4.11
CA ASP A 151 -14.65 -10.61 -3.85
C ASP A 151 -15.01 -10.31 -2.38
N PRO A 152 -14.35 -10.89 -1.36
CA PRO A 152 -14.65 -10.60 0.05
C PRO A 152 -14.32 -9.18 0.49
N VAL A 153 -13.53 -8.43 -0.28
CA VAL A 153 -13.02 -7.09 0.08
C VAL A 153 -13.42 -6.00 -0.91
N ARG A 154 -14.35 -6.29 -1.83
CA ARG A 154 -14.95 -5.30 -2.73
C ARG A 154 -15.48 -4.09 -1.95
N GLY A 155 -15.27 -2.90 -2.49
CA GLY A 155 -15.62 -1.62 -1.89
C GLY A 155 -14.70 -1.15 -0.75
N ARG A 156 -13.80 -2.00 -0.25
CA ARG A 156 -12.85 -1.68 0.85
C ARG A 156 -11.39 -2.03 0.55
N VAL A 157 -11.09 -2.46 -0.67
CA VAL A 157 -9.74 -2.81 -1.10
C VAL A 157 -9.09 -1.65 -1.87
N VAL A 158 -7.82 -1.41 -1.60
CA VAL A 158 -6.94 -0.50 -2.33
C VAL A 158 -5.84 -1.32 -3.00
N LEU A 159 -5.63 -1.08 -4.30
CA LEU A 159 -4.59 -1.72 -5.10
C LEU A 159 -3.54 -0.67 -5.46
N THR A 160 -2.27 -0.99 -5.30
CA THR A 160 -1.14 -0.07 -5.61
C THR A 160 -0.24 -0.56 -6.76
N PRO A 161 -0.80 -0.97 -7.92
CA PRO A 161 0.00 -1.55 -8.98
C PRO A 161 0.99 -0.57 -9.59
N ASN A 162 2.19 -1.07 -9.91
CA ASN A 162 3.00 -0.47 -10.97
C ASN A 162 2.45 -0.83 -12.37
N VAL A 163 3.08 -0.34 -13.44
CA VAL A 163 2.63 -0.57 -14.83
C VAL A 163 2.55 -2.07 -15.18
N VAL A 164 3.52 -2.87 -14.73
CA VAL A 164 3.57 -4.32 -15.01
C VAL A 164 2.45 -5.05 -14.26
N GLU A 165 2.29 -4.76 -12.98
CA GLU A 165 1.22 -5.32 -12.14
C GLU A 165 -0.16 -4.90 -12.63
N GLY A 166 -0.33 -3.66 -13.08
CA GLY A 166 -1.53 -3.16 -13.71
C GLY A 166 -1.89 -3.96 -14.96
N GLY A 167 -0.88 -4.36 -15.74
CA GLY A 167 -1.07 -5.23 -16.89
C GLY A 167 -1.56 -6.63 -16.52
N TYR A 168 -1.05 -7.22 -15.44
CA TYR A 168 -1.58 -8.49 -14.92
C TYR A 168 -3.03 -8.36 -14.44
N LEU A 169 -3.37 -7.26 -13.76
CA LEU A 169 -4.73 -7.02 -13.28
C LEU A 169 -5.72 -6.79 -14.43
N LEU A 170 -5.30 -6.15 -15.51
CA LEU A 170 -6.09 -5.94 -16.72
C LEU A 170 -6.20 -7.20 -17.59
N GLY A 171 -5.11 -7.98 -17.67
CA GLY A 171 -4.94 -9.03 -18.67
C GLY A 171 -4.46 -8.50 -20.03
N SER A 172 -3.95 -7.27 -20.08
CA SER A 172 -3.43 -6.59 -21.28
C SER A 172 -2.34 -5.59 -20.91
N GLU A 173 -1.60 -5.06 -21.88
CA GLU A 173 -0.64 -3.98 -21.61
C GLU A 173 -1.35 -2.69 -21.16
N VAL A 174 -0.67 -1.89 -20.35
CA VAL A 174 -1.13 -0.58 -19.90
C VAL A 174 -0.64 0.47 -20.89
N GLU A 175 -1.54 0.99 -21.73
CA GLU A 175 -1.24 2.05 -22.70
C GLU A 175 -1.45 3.45 -22.12
N ASP A 176 -2.52 3.63 -21.34
CA ASP A 176 -2.90 4.89 -20.70
C ASP A 176 -3.19 4.63 -19.22
N HIS A 177 -2.50 5.33 -18.31
CA HIS A 177 -2.62 5.11 -16.88
C HIS A 177 -4.02 5.44 -16.34
N VAL A 178 -4.73 6.42 -16.92
CA VAL A 178 -6.07 6.80 -16.47
C VAL A 178 -7.09 5.75 -16.89
N GLU A 179 -7.08 5.37 -18.17
CA GLU A 179 -7.98 4.34 -18.67
C GLU A 179 -7.73 3.00 -17.95
N ALA A 180 -6.47 2.64 -17.73
CA ALA A 180 -6.09 1.44 -16.98
C ALA A 180 -6.57 1.48 -15.52
N ALA A 181 -6.30 2.57 -14.79
CA ALA A 181 -6.71 2.70 -13.39
C ALA A 181 -8.23 2.59 -13.23
N VAL A 182 -8.99 3.26 -14.10
CA VAL A 182 -10.47 3.20 -14.11
C VAL A 182 -10.97 1.80 -14.41
N ALA A 183 -10.38 1.12 -15.40
CA ALA A 183 -10.76 -0.24 -15.76
C ALA A 183 -10.48 -1.25 -14.62
N ILE A 184 -9.32 -1.14 -13.96
CA ILE A 184 -8.98 -1.97 -12.79
C ILE A 184 -9.94 -1.66 -11.64
N ALA A 185 -10.19 -0.38 -11.34
CA ALA A 185 -11.08 0.04 -10.26
C ALA A 185 -12.49 -0.53 -10.43
N GLY A 186 -13.05 -0.46 -11.65
CA GLY A 186 -14.36 -1.04 -11.96
C GLY A 186 -14.38 -2.58 -11.91
N LYS A 187 -13.33 -3.25 -12.41
CA LYS A 187 -13.24 -4.72 -12.41
C LYS A 187 -13.24 -5.28 -10.99
N TYR A 188 -12.43 -4.71 -10.10
CA TYR A 188 -12.25 -5.22 -8.74
C TYR A 188 -13.11 -4.53 -7.69
N ASP A 189 -13.89 -3.51 -8.07
CA ASP A 189 -14.61 -2.62 -7.13
C ASP A 189 -13.68 -2.13 -6.03
N ALA A 190 -12.59 -1.53 -6.49
CA ALA A 190 -11.40 -1.21 -5.71
C ALA A 190 -10.98 0.23 -5.96
N VAL A 191 -10.35 0.86 -4.97
CA VAL A 191 -9.54 2.05 -5.23
C VAL A 191 -8.20 1.62 -5.80
N VAL A 192 -7.74 2.28 -6.86
CA VAL A 192 -6.48 1.94 -7.54
C VAL A 192 -5.58 3.15 -7.56
N ASN A 193 -4.33 2.99 -7.14
CA ASN A 193 -3.26 3.95 -7.38
C ASN A 193 -2.27 3.38 -8.40
N LEU A 194 -2.36 3.82 -9.64
CA LEU A 194 -1.48 3.41 -10.73
C LEU A 194 -0.60 4.59 -11.14
N MET A 195 0.67 4.57 -10.71
CA MET A 195 1.65 5.61 -11.05
C MET A 195 1.17 7.05 -10.78
N GLY A 196 0.46 7.24 -9.65
CA GLY A 196 -0.10 8.51 -9.18
C GLY A 196 -1.40 8.95 -9.85
N VAL A 197 -2.01 8.08 -10.65
CA VAL A 197 -3.44 8.17 -10.96
C VAL A 197 -4.21 7.39 -9.91
N VAL A 198 -5.13 8.06 -9.22
CA VAL A 198 -6.03 7.42 -8.25
C VAL A 198 -7.42 7.33 -8.86
N ALA A 199 -7.94 6.11 -9.05
CA ALA A 199 -9.28 5.85 -9.54
C ALA A 199 -10.10 5.12 -8.47
N ALA A 200 -11.31 5.59 -8.22
CA ALA A 200 -12.28 4.96 -7.32
C ALA A 200 -13.34 4.19 -8.14
N PRO A 201 -13.97 3.15 -7.56
CA PRO A 201 -14.94 2.34 -8.28
C PRO A 201 -16.26 3.09 -8.55
N ASP A 202 -16.50 4.20 -7.85
CA ASP A 202 -17.63 5.12 -8.08
C ASP A 202 -17.41 6.10 -9.25
N GLY A 203 -16.28 5.99 -9.95
CA GLY A 203 -15.95 6.79 -11.13
C GLY A 203 -15.22 8.09 -10.83
N ARG A 204 -14.93 8.42 -9.56
CA ARG A 204 -14.03 9.53 -9.24
C ARG A 204 -12.60 9.18 -9.66
N VAL A 205 -11.90 10.14 -10.25
CA VAL A 205 -10.52 9.96 -10.71
C VAL A 205 -9.72 11.22 -10.40
N TRP A 206 -8.53 11.02 -9.85
CA TRP A 206 -7.56 12.06 -9.58
C TRP A 206 -6.20 11.73 -10.17
N GLN A 207 -5.39 12.76 -10.42
CA GLN A 207 -4.03 12.58 -10.90
C GLN A 207 -3.09 13.54 -10.19
N ASP A 208 -2.00 13.01 -9.65
CA ASP A 208 -0.96 13.83 -9.06
C ASP A 208 -0.01 14.39 -10.12
N GLY A 209 0.02 15.72 -10.25
CA GLY A 209 0.92 16.45 -11.13
C GLY A 209 2.32 16.68 -10.57
N THR A 210 2.56 16.33 -9.30
CA THR A 210 3.82 16.57 -8.59
C THR A 210 4.97 15.72 -9.19
N GLY A 211 4.65 14.64 -9.90
CA GLY A 211 5.63 13.84 -10.64
C GLY A 211 6.41 12.86 -9.75
N HIS A 212 6.69 11.68 -10.29
CA HIS A 212 7.31 10.55 -9.56
C HIS A 212 8.84 10.54 -9.70
N VAL A 213 9.43 11.72 -9.85
CA VAL A 213 10.85 11.86 -10.18
C VAL A 213 11.70 11.42 -9.00
N GLY A 214 12.59 10.44 -9.22
CA GLY A 214 13.46 9.87 -8.19
C GLY A 214 12.85 8.73 -7.37
N LEU A 215 11.57 8.38 -7.58
CA LEU A 215 10.88 7.29 -6.88
C LEU A 215 11.06 5.92 -7.54
N SER A 216 11.78 5.86 -8.67
CA SER A 216 12.16 4.61 -9.35
C SER A 216 13.29 3.89 -8.61
N THR A 217 13.09 3.61 -7.32
CA THR A 217 14.04 2.92 -6.43
C THR A 217 13.36 1.74 -5.74
N SER A 218 14.14 0.69 -5.46
CA SER A 218 13.62 -0.50 -4.78
C SER A 218 13.12 -0.14 -3.37
N GLY A 219 11.90 -0.59 -3.06
CA GLY A 219 11.23 -0.31 -1.79
C GLY A 219 10.36 0.93 -1.76
N SER A 220 10.35 1.77 -2.81
CA SER A 220 9.47 2.94 -2.85
C SER A 220 7.98 2.55 -2.86
N GLY A 221 7.64 1.46 -3.56
CA GLY A 221 6.28 0.90 -3.53
C GLY A 221 5.87 0.42 -2.14
N ASP A 222 6.77 -0.28 -1.43
CA ASP A 222 6.53 -0.72 -0.05
C ASP A 222 6.24 0.49 0.88
N VAL A 223 6.99 1.58 0.73
CA VAL A 223 6.71 2.83 1.44
C VAL A 223 5.30 3.32 1.10
N LEU A 224 4.95 3.44 -0.18
CA LEU A 224 3.61 3.87 -0.60
C LEU A 224 2.49 2.99 -0.03
N ALA A 225 2.61 1.68 -0.10
CA ALA A 225 1.63 0.73 0.45
C ALA A 225 1.44 0.94 1.97
N GLY A 226 2.54 1.14 2.70
CA GLY A 226 2.51 1.49 4.12
C GLY A 226 1.85 2.84 4.41
N LEU A 227 2.16 3.88 3.62
CA LEU A 227 1.54 5.21 3.75
C LEU A 227 0.02 5.13 3.58
N VAL A 228 -0.45 4.38 2.57
CA VAL A 228 -1.87 4.12 2.32
C VAL A 228 -2.50 3.40 3.52
N GLY A 229 -1.88 2.32 4.00
CA GLY A 229 -2.37 1.57 5.16
C GLY A 229 -2.52 2.43 6.43
N GLY A 230 -1.52 3.28 6.72
CA GLY A 230 -1.59 4.20 7.87
C GLY A 230 -2.65 5.28 7.73
N MET A 231 -2.93 5.78 6.52
CA MET A 231 -4.02 6.73 6.27
C MET A 231 -5.40 6.08 6.39
N LEU A 232 -5.54 4.85 5.89
CA LEU A 232 -6.77 4.06 5.96
C LEU A 232 -7.16 3.70 7.40
N ALA A 233 -6.18 3.39 8.26
CA ALA A 233 -6.42 3.08 9.67
C ALA A 233 -7.05 4.23 10.47
N ARG A 234 -7.11 5.44 9.89
CA ARG A 234 -7.72 6.64 10.49
C ARG A 234 -9.19 6.81 10.12
N GLU A 235 -9.85 5.76 9.63
CA GLU A 235 -11.27 5.76 9.21
C GLU A 235 -11.57 6.83 8.14
N SER A 236 -10.70 6.93 7.13
CA SER A 236 -10.86 7.86 6.01
C SER A 236 -11.51 7.18 4.79
N ASP A 237 -12.15 7.96 3.92
CA ASP A 237 -12.57 7.48 2.59
C ASP A 237 -11.35 6.90 1.85
N PRO A 238 -11.40 5.65 1.37
CA PRO A 238 -10.24 4.98 0.79
C PRO A 238 -9.62 5.71 -0.40
N ALA A 239 -10.43 6.41 -1.21
CA ALA A 239 -9.92 7.16 -2.35
C ALA A 239 -9.16 8.41 -1.88
N LEU A 240 -9.73 9.17 -0.95
CA LEU A 240 -9.06 10.34 -0.37
C LEU A 240 -7.78 9.94 0.38
N ALA A 241 -7.81 8.85 1.16
CA ALA A 241 -6.65 8.30 1.86
C ALA A 241 -5.50 7.98 0.88
N THR A 242 -5.85 7.37 -0.25
CA THR A 242 -4.91 7.00 -1.31
C THR A 242 -4.34 8.23 -2.01
N CYS A 243 -5.16 9.25 -2.31
CA CYS A 243 -4.69 10.53 -2.84
C CYS A 243 -3.70 11.23 -1.88
N TRP A 244 -4.02 11.26 -0.58
CA TRP A 244 -3.14 11.81 0.45
C TRP A 244 -1.80 11.06 0.50
N ALA A 245 -1.84 9.73 0.57
CA ALA A 245 -0.65 8.90 0.64
C ALA A 245 0.22 9.05 -0.61
N GLY A 246 -0.38 9.00 -1.80
CA GLY A 246 0.32 9.19 -3.08
C GLY A 246 1.00 10.54 -3.20
N HIS A 247 0.29 11.63 -2.84
CA HIS A 247 0.86 12.97 -2.90
C HIS A 247 1.97 13.19 -1.87
N VAL A 248 1.78 12.70 -0.65
CA VAL A 248 2.82 12.78 0.41
C VAL A 248 4.06 12.01 -0.02
N HIS A 249 3.89 10.83 -0.64
CA HIS A 249 4.98 10.04 -1.19
C HIS A 249 5.74 10.80 -2.30
N ALA A 250 5.01 11.39 -3.26
CA ALA A 250 5.61 12.16 -4.35
C ALA A 250 6.37 13.39 -3.84
N MET A 251 5.76 14.16 -2.94
CA MET A 251 6.38 15.33 -2.29
C MET A 251 7.61 14.96 -1.47
N ALA A 252 7.59 13.82 -0.77
CA ALA A 252 8.75 13.32 -0.04
C ALA A 252 9.92 13.04 -1.00
N GLY A 253 9.65 12.37 -2.13
CA GLY A 253 10.64 12.16 -3.18
C GLY A 253 11.21 13.46 -3.73
N GLN A 254 10.35 14.42 -4.09
CA GLN A 254 10.79 15.72 -4.58
C GLN A 254 11.74 16.45 -3.62
N ARG A 255 11.46 16.39 -2.31
CA ARG A 255 12.30 17.04 -1.29
C ARG A 255 13.67 16.40 -1.12
N LEU A 256 13.80 15.11 -1.46
CA LEU A 256 15.09 14.42 -1.43
C LEU A 256 15.95 14.76 -2.65
N VAL A 257 15.37 15.08 -3.80
CA VAL A 257 16.10 15.36 -5.05
C VAL A 257 17.24 16.38 -4.88
N PRO A 258 17.09 17.53 -4.18
CA PRO A 258 18.20 18.46 -3.96
C PRO A 258 19.37 17.88 -3.14
N ARG A 259 19.15 16.82 -2.36
CA ARG A 259 20.14 16.19 -1.47
C ARG A 259 20.76 14.94 -2.08
N THR A 260 19.96 14.13 -2.76
CA THR A 260 20.37 12.83 -3.30
C THR A 260 20.60 12.85 -4.81
N GLY A 261 20.15 13.89 -5.49
CA GLY A 261 20.01 13.91 -6.95
C GLY A 261 18.84 13.05 -7.44
N LEU A 262 18.74 12.91 -8.76
CA LEU A 262 17.73 12.08 -9.43
C LEU A 262 18.05 10.57 -9.35
N THR A 263 19.31 10.23 -9.09
CA THR A 263 19.83 8.87 -9.00
C THR A 263 20.52 8.70 -7.66
N GLY A 264 20.15 7.68 -6.89
CA GLY A 264 20.78 7.37 -5.60
C GLY A 264 19.88 7.52 -4.37
N MET A 265 18.62 7.95 -4.56
CA MET A 265 17.62 7.95 -3.48
C MET A 265 17.35 6.52 -2.98
N LEU A 266 17.32 6.37 -1.66
CA LEU A 266 16.95 5.12 -1.00
C LEU A 266 15.54 5.25 -0.42
N ALA A 267 14.72 4.20 -0.58
CA ALA A 267 13.33 4.23 -0.09
C ALA A 267 13.21 4.57 1.41
N ARG A 268 14.17 4.14 2.24
CA ARG A 268 14.17 4.47 3.67
C ARG A 268 14.28 5.97 3.96
N GLU A 269 14.84 6.77 3.06
CA GLU A 269 14.98 8.21 3.23
C GLU A 269 13.64 8.94 3.05
N LEU A 270 12.71 8.36 2.29
CA LEU A 270 11.35 8.89 2.13
C LEU A 270 10.62 8.96 3.48
N LEU A 271 10.86 7.97 4.35
CA LEU A 271 10.21 7.82 5.66
C LEU A 271 10.42 9.04 6.56
N ASP A 272 11.58 9.70 6.46
CA ASP A 272 11.92 10.87 7.28
C ASP A 272 11.35 12.18 6.72
N GLU A 273 11.03 12.23 5.43
CA GLU A 273 10.39 13.39 4.81
C GLU A 273 8.87 13.38 5.02
N VAL A 274 8.24 12.20 5.14
CA VAL A 274 6.78 12.05 5.29
C VAL A 274 6.19 12.95 6.38
N PRO A 275 6.65 12.97 7.64
CA PRO A 275 6.12 13.86 8.66
C PRO A 275 6.28 15.34 8.30
N ARG A 276 7.40 15.71 7.67
CA ARG A 276 7.68 17.10 7.30
C ARG A 276 6.76 17.58 6.18
N VAL A 277 6.41 16.70 5.25
CA VAL A 277 5.41 17.00 4.20
C VAL A 277 4.05 17.16 4.85
N LEU A 278 3.66 16.24 5.75
CA LEU A 278 2.37 16.29 6.44
C LEU A 278 2.18 17.58 7.26
N VAL A 279 3.25 18.08 7.90
CA VAL A 279 3.27 19.36 8.62
C VAL A 279 3.09 20.54 7.66
N GLU A 280 3.80 20.59 6.53
CA GLU A 280 3.63 21.66 5.54
C GLU A 280 2.19 21.71 5.00
N LEU A 281 1.60 20.54 4.78
CA LEU A 281 0.22 20.46 4.35
C LEU A 281 -0.77 20.87 5.46
N ARG A 282 -0.35 20.96 6.74
CA ARG A 282 -1.19 21.50 7.85
C ARG A 282 -1.12 23.03 7.93
N SER A 283 0.02 23.63 7.57
CA SER A 283 0.24 25.07 7.67
C SER A 283 -0.69 25.85 6.72
N ARG A 284 -1.56 26.68 7.31
CA ARG A 284 -2.19 27.83 6.65
C ARG A 284 -1.35 29.08 6.93
#